data_AF-A0A7C6RR47-F1
#
_entry.id   AF-A0A7C6RR47-F1
#
_cell.length_a   1.000
_cell.length_b   1.000
_cell.length_c   1.000
_cell.angle_alpha   90.00
_cell.angle_beta   90.00
_cell.angle_gamma   90.00
#
_symmetry.space_group_name_H-M   'P 1'
#
loop_
_entity.id
_entity.type
_entity.pdbx_description
1 polymer ?
#
loop_
_entity_poly.entity_id
_entity_poly.type
_entity_poly.pdbx_seq_one_letter_code
_entity_poly.pdbx_strand_id
1 'polypeptide(L)'
;MRKIISRGVIIEKDYFYAIFGRKVDEFGNEKEYYVIPGGGIEEDESLEENIIRELKEELSVDVKIIGYLGSDQNKNTISHFFRCEIINGKPILTGEESKKNNKNNYYEIVKLNFNEIDKIDINSKNLIKNAFQEKYVKNEKIYIESIKKPIIGIVGRPDLTTDDDNVLIVEEHYRKAIVKKGGIPFLILPPQDLIYYTTKPNEANRLTDEEKNDLERIIDMCDGIVMQGGYKWYEYDEFICKYAIEKDIPLLAMCMSMQLLGKIDSLMNNKSEYHNVPNNNNVNHFQKGVKYAHKINIEDNTLLKKIIAKDQIEVNSRHKNHIPSVNTFKVSAYSEDGQIEALELSNKRFILGVQWHPEKMLDYDDNMNKIFAEFINETKK
;
A
#
# COMPACT_ATOMS: atom_id res chain seq x y z
N MET A 1 -4.39 0.88 14.91
CA MET A 1 -4.79 -0.22 14.00
C MET A 1 -5.52 -1.26 14.83
N ARG A 2 -6.66 -1.80 14.38
CA ARG A 2 -7.40 -2.84 15.15
C ARG A 2 -6.68 -4.18 15.02
N LYS A 3 -6.65 -4.99 16.08
CA LYS A 3 -6.07 -6.34 16.04
C LYS A 3 -7.00 -7.27 15.25
N ILE A 4 -6.46 -7.97 14.27
CA ILE A 4 -7.19 -8.98 13.48
C ILE A 4 -7.01 -10.34 14.15
N ILE A 5 -8.12 -11.08 14.28
CA ILE A 5 -8.20 -12.36 14.99
C ILE A 5 -9.03 -13.32 14.14
N SER A 6 -8.63 -14.59 14.06
CA SER A 6 -9.45 -15.67 13.49
C SER A 6 -10.05 -16.53 14.60
N ARG A 7 -11.25 -17.06 14.38
CA ARG A 7 -12.01 -17.86 15.34
C ARG A 7 -12.62 -19.07 14.63
N GLY A 8 -12.52 -20.25 15.24
CA GLY A 8 -12.90 -21.53 14.65
C GLY A 8 -14.08 -22.18 15.36
N VAL A 9 -15.25 -22.20 14.71
CA VAL A 9 -16.44 -22.90 15.21
C VAL A 9 -16.35 -24.37 14.78
N ILE A 10 -16.03 -25.24 15.75
CA ILE A 10 -15.98 -26.69 15.56
C ILE A 10 -17.26 -27.30 16.12
N ILE A 11 -18.01 -28.02 15.28
CA ILE A 11 -19.29 -28.65 15.62
C ILE A 11 -19.13 -30.17 15.72
N GLU A 12 -19.74 -30.75 16.75
CA GLU A 12 -19.88 -32.20 16.92
C GLU A 12 -21.33 -32.51 17.30
N LYS A 13 -22.14 -32.95 16.31
CA LYS A 13 -23.60 -33.11 16.43
C LYS A 13 -24.28 -31.81 16.87
N ASP A 14 -24.94 -31.82 18.03
CA ASP A 14 -25.64 -30.66 18.62
C ASP A 14 -24.74 -29.81 19.53
N TYR A 15 -23.44 -30.09 19.56
CA TYR A 15 -22.48 -29.42 20.42
C TYR A 15 -21.45 -28.64 19.61
N PHE A 16 -20.88 -27.59 20.21
CA PHE A 16 -19.72 -26.89 19.68
C PHE A 16 -18.66 -26.69 20.77
N TYR A 17 -17.41 -26.61 20.34
CA TYR A 17 -16.28 -26.36 21.24
C TYR A 17 -16.13 -24.86 21.51
N ALA A 18 -15.90 -24.53 22.78
CA ALA A 18 -15.52 -23.20 23.23
C ALA A 18 -14.47 -23.33 24.33
N ILE A 19 -13.81 -22.22 24.64
CA ILE A 19 -12.93 -22.09 25.78
C ILE A 19 -13.69 -21.32 26.85
N PHE A 20 -13.84 -21.94 28.02
CA PHE A 20 -14.30 -21.27 29.23
C PHE A 20 -13.11 -20.60 29.91
N GLY A 21 -13.23 -19.31 30.20
CA GLY A 21 -12.24 -18.55 30.93
C GLY A 21 -12.85 -17.96 32.20
N ARG A 22 -12.18 -18.13 33.33
CA ARG A 22 -12.48 -17.42 34.59
C ARG A 22 -11.26 -16.64 35.05
N LYS A 23 -11.44 -15.35 35.30
CA LYS A 23 -10.40 -14.46 35.82
C LYS A 23 -10.81 -13.89 37.15
N VAL A 24 -9.89 -13.88 38.11
CA VAL A 24 -10.05 -13.24 39.41
C VAL A 24 -9.16 -12.01 39.44
N ASP A 25 -9.75 -10.84 39.66
CA ASP A 25 -8.99 -9.59 39.79
C ASP A 25 -8.30 -9.47 41.16
N GLU A 26 -7.50 -8.41 41.35
CA GLU A 26 -6.77 -8.15 42.60
C GLU A 26 -7.71 -7.91 43.81
N PHE A 27 -8.99 -7.64 43.56
CA PHE A 27 -10.04 -7.41 44.57
C PHE A 27 -10.89 -8.65 44.84
N GLY A 28 -10.60 -9.78 44.17
CA GLY A 28 -11.34 -11.03 44.33
C GLY A 28 -12.62 -11.13 43.50
N ASN A 29 -12.89 -10.20 42.58
CA ASN A 29 -14.04 -10.29 41.69
C ASN A 29 -13.77 -11.32 40.58
N GLU A 30 -14.69 -12.26 40.42
CA GLU A 30 -14.63 -13.27 39.37
C GLU A 30 -15.34 -12.78 38.10
N LYS A 31 -14.68 -12.92 36.95
CA LYS A 31 -15.27 -12.72 35.63
C LYS A 31 -15.17 -14.01 34.82
N GLU A 32 -16.32 -14.57 34.50
CA GLU A 32 -16.47 -15.75 33.65
C GLU A 32 -16.86 -15.33 32.23
N TYR A 33 -16.37 -16.05 31.23
CA TYR A 33 -16.71 -15.82 29.83
C TYR A 33 -16.45 -17.06 28.99
N TYR A 34 -17.15 -17.16 27.87
CA TYR A 34 -16.88 -18.14 26.83
C TYR A 34 -16.33 -17.44 25.59
N VAL A 35 -15.37 -18.09 24.93
CA VAL A 35 -14.83 -17.62 23.66
C VAL A 35 -14.68 -18.79 22.69
N ILE A 36 -14.92 -18.52 21.41
CA ILE A 36 -14.60 -19.48 20.36
C ILE A 36 -13.06 -19.54 20.22
N PRO A 37 -12.45 -20.73 20.14
CA PRO A 37 -10.99 -20.88 20.02
C PRO A 37 -10.44 -20.16 18.77
N GLY A 38 -9.22 -19.65 18.89
CA GLY A 38 -8.47 -18.95 17.85
C GLY A 38 -7.70 -17.73 18.38
N GLY A 39 -6.80 -17.17 17.55
CA GLY A 39 -5.89 -16.12 17.97
C GLY A 39 -5.61 -15.05 16.92
N GLY A 40 -4.54 -14.29 17.17
CA GLY A 40 -4.19 -13.13 16.34
C GLY A 40 -3.41 -13.53 15.10
N ILE A 41 -3.53 -12.74 14.04
CA ILE A 41 -2.77 -12.94 12.80
C ILE A 41 -1.29 -12.57 12.98
N GLU A 42 -0.39 -13.36 12.40
CA GLU A 42 1.05 -13.06 12.32
C GLU A 42 1.41 -12.33 11.01
N GLU A 43 2.65 -11.82 10.90
CA GLU A 43 3.11 -11.14 9.67
C GLU A 43 3.09 -12.10 8.48
N ASP A 44 2.54 -11.63 7.35
CA ASP A 44 2.40 -12.38 6.09
C ASP A 44 1.54 -13.67 6.15
N GLU A 45 0.70 -13.85 7.19
CA GLU A 45 -0.23 -14.99 7.34
C GLU A 45 -1.64 -14.65 6.80
N SER A 46 -2.32 -15.60 6.12
CA SER A 46 -3.75 -15.47 5.78
C SER A 46 -4.68 -15.84 6.95
N LEU A 47 -5.97 -15.47 6.92
CA LEU A 47 -6.91 -15.92 7.99
C LEU A 47 -7.05 -17.44 8.05
N GLU A 48 -6.94 -18.10 6.91
CA GLU A 48 -7.12 -19.54 6.77
C GLU A 48 -5.91 -20.27 7.37
N GLU A 49 -4.70 -19.81 7.04
CA GLU A 49 -3.47 -20.30 7.66
C GLU A 49 -3.47 -20.01 9.17
N ASN A 50 -3.86 -18.78 9.55
CA ASN A 50 -3.97 -18.36 10.93
C ASN A 50 -4.89 -19.26 11.73
N ILE A 51 -6.12 -19.50 11.29
CA ILE A 51 -7.04 -20.30 12.08
C ILE A 51 -6.60 -21.77 12.16
N ILE A 52 -5.96 -22.31 11.12
CA ILE A 52 -5.40 -23.66 11.15
C ILE A 52 -4.27 -23.74 12.18
N ARG A 53 -3.33 -22.77 12.17
CA ARG A 53 -2.22 -22.71 13.13
C ARG A 53 -2.74 -22.50 14.55
N GLU A 54 -3.64 -21.55 14.77
CA GLU A 54 -4.18 -21.24 16.10
C GLU A 54 -4.97 -22.42 16.69
N LEU A 55 -5.79 -23.12 15.90
CA LEU A 55 -6.48 -24.32 16.40
C LEU A 55 -5.51 -25.48 16.67
N LYS A 56 -4.40 -25.57 15.93
CA LYS A 56 -3.33 -26.52 16.23
C LYS A 56 -2.64 -26.18 17.55
N GLU A 57 -2.37 -24.91 17.80
CA GLU A 57 -1.68 -24.44 18.99
C GLU A 57 -2.54 -24.42 20.26
N GLU A 58 -3.80 -23.96 20.17
CA GLU A 58 -4.71 -23.84 21.31
C GLU A 58 -5.41 -25.16 21.67
N LEU A 59 -5.71 -26.00 20.67
CA LEU A 59 -6.52 -27.21 20.89
C LEU A 59 -5.81 -28.51 20.51
N SER A 60 -4.58 -28.48 20.00
CA SER A 60 -3.83 -29.67 19.54
C SER A 60 -4.56 -30.50 18.47
N VAL A 61 -5.35 -29.86 17.61
CA VAL A 61 -6.09 -30.53 16.52
C VAL A 61 -5.62 -30.06 15.14
N ASP A 62 -5.65 -30.97 14.17
CA ASP A 62 -5.61 -30.60 12.75
C ASP A 62 -7.04 -30.45 12.25
N VAL A 63 -7.29 -29.38 11.50
CA VAL A 63 -8.63 -29.02 11.06
C VAL A 63 -8.69 -28.76 9.57
N LYS A 64 -9.88 -28.96 9.01
CA LYS A 64 -10.26 -28.50 7.67
C LYS A 64 -11.27 -27.37 7.79
N ILE A 65 -11.06 -26.29 7.05
CA ILE A 65 -12.03 -25.20 6.95
C ILE A 65 -13.19 -25.64 6.04
N ILE A 66 -14.42 -25.49 6.53
CA ILE A 66 -15.65 -25.84 5.81
C ILE A 66 -16.24 -24.61 5.13
N GLY A 67 -16.16 -23.44 5.77
CA GLY A 67 -16.64 -22.20 5.18
C GLY A 67 -16.55 -21.02 6.14
N TYR A 68 -16.64 -19.81 5.59
CA TYR A 68 -16.62 -18.59 6.38
C TYR A 68 -18.02 -18.17 6.82
N LEU A 69 -18.11 -17.73 8.07
CA LEU A 69 -19.37 -17.40 8.74
C LEU A 69 -19.63 -15.89 8.79
N GLY A 70 -18.58 -15.07 8.72
CA GLY A 70 -18.66 -13.63 8.87
C GLY A 70 -17.59 -13.08 9.83
N SER A 71 -17.66 -11.78 10.09
CA SER A 71 -16.81 -11.10 11.07
C SER A 71 -17.62 -10.30 12.06
N ASP A 72 -17.11 -10.17 13.28
CA ASP A 72 -17.61 -9.27 14.31
C ASP A 72 -16.51 -8.27 14.70
N GLN A 73 -16.88 -7.04 15.04
CA GLN A 73 -15.91 -5.98 15.31
C GLN A 73 -16.28 -5.18 16.56
N ASN A 74 -15.26 -4.87 17.37
CA ASN A 74 -15.37 -3.92 18.47
C ASN A 74 -14.32 -2.80 18.30
N LYS A 75 -14.19 -1.92 19.31
CA LYS A 75 -13.26 -0.78 19.24
C LYS A 75 -11.80 -1.19 18.98
N ASN A 76 -11.39 -2.37 19.46
CA ASN A 76 -10.00 -2.81 19.48
C ASN A 76 -9.71 -3.97 18.52
N THR A 77 -10.69 -4.81 18.20
CA THR A 77 -10.48 -6.07 17.46
C THR A 77 -11.49 -6.26 16.33
N ILE A 78 -11.04 -6.93 15.26
CA ILE A 78 -11.89 -7.52 14.23
C ILE A 78 -11.69 -9.04 14.32
N SER A 79 -12.77 -9.78 14.55
CA SER A 79 -12.77 -11.23 14.71
C SER A 79 -13.49 -11.90 13.55
N HIS A 80 -12.77 -12.68 12.77
CA HIS A 80 -13.25 -13.44 11.62
C HIS A 80 -13.58 -14.88 12.03
N PHE A 81 -14.74 -15.39 11.64
CA PHE A 81 -15.24 -16.70 12.07
C PHE A 81 -15.32 -17.69 10.91
N PHE A 82 -14.79 -18.89 11.15
CA PHE A 82 -14.80 -20.00 10.22
C PHE A 82 -15.51 -21.21 10.84
N ARG A 83 -16.26 -21.97 10.05
CA ARG A 83 -16.67 -23.32 10.41
C ARG A 83 -15.51 -24.26 10.10
N CYS A 84 -15.09 -25.04 11.09
CA CYS A 84 -13.99 -25.99 10.96
C CYS A 84 -14.44 -27.40 11.35
N GLU A 85 -13.82 -28.40 10.75
CA GLU A 85 -13.99 -29.82 11.07
C GLU A 85 -12.64 -30.40 11.51
N ILE A 86 -12.62 -31.17 12.61
CA ILE A 86 -11.41 -31.85 13.06
C ILE A 86 -11.15 -33.03 12.14
N ILE A 87 -9.97 -33.05 11.51
CA ILE A 87 -9.51 -34.16 10.66
C ILE A 87 -8.53 -35.07 11.40
N ASN A 88 -7.84 -34.57 12.43
CA ASN A 88 -6.96 -35.36 13.28
C ASN A 88 -6.79 -34.73 14.68
N GLY A 89 -6.56 -35.57 15.69
CA GLY A 89 -6.42 -35.15 17.09
C GLY A 89 -7.73 -35.12 17.88
N LYS A 90 -7.63 -34.81 19.18
CA LYS A 90 -8.76 -34.53 20.08
C LYS A 90 -8.50 -33.18 20.75
N PRO A 91 -9.52 -32.32 20.91
CA PRO A 91 -9.33 -31.02 21.55
C PRO A 91 -8.77 -31.16 22.97
N ILE A 92 -7.55 -30.65 23.16
CA ILE A 92 -6.83 -30.61 24.44
C ILE A 92 -6.26 -29.20 24.57
N LEU A 93 -6.48 -28.55 25.72
CA LEU A 93 -6.08 -27.16 25.90
C LEU A 93 -4.56 -27.05 25.94
N THR A 94 -3.99 -26.45 24.91
CA THR A 94 -2.57 -26.14 24.77
C THR A 94 -2.38 -24.64 24.58
N GLY A 95 -1.16 -24.20 24.23
CA GLY A 95 -0.90 -22.79 23.92
C GLY A 95 -0.83 -21.84 25.13
N GLU A 96 -1.09 -20.56 24.88
CA GLU A 96 -0.94 -19.50 25.90
C GLU A 96 -1.90 -19.64 27.07
N GLU A 97 -3.15 -20.03 26.82
CA GLU A 97 -4.17 -20.14 27.86
C GLU A 97 -3.86 -21.27 28.84
N SER A 98 -3.36 -22.40 28.32
CA SER A 98 -2.81 -23.48 29.14
C SER A 98 -1.64 -22.99 30.02
N LYS A 99 -0.71 -22.21 29.46
CA LYS A 99 0.42 -21.62 30.21
C LYS A 99 -0.02 -20.59 31.25
N LYS A 100 -1.13 -19.88 31.02
CA LYS A 100 -1.69 -18.87 31.93
C LYS A 100 -2.56 -19.48 33.03
N ASN A 101 -2.85 -20.78 32.98
CA ASN A 101 -3.73 -21.43 33.94
C ASN A 101 -3.08 -21.48 35.34
N ASN A 102 -3.68 -20.77 36.31
CA ASN A 102 -3.23 -20.65 37.69
C ASN A 102 -4.41 -20.31 38.61
N LYS A 103 -4.15 -20.06 39.90
CA LYS A 103 -5.21 -19.76 40.89
C LYS A 103 -6.10 -18.56 40.49
N ASN A 104 -5.57 -17.58 39.76
CA ASN A 104 -6.26 -16.35 39.39
C ASN A 104 -6.78 -16.35 37.95
N ASN A 105 -6.38 -17.33 37.13
CA ASN A 105 -6.79 -17.46 35.74
C ASN A 105 -7.04 -18.92 35.44
N TYR A 106 -8.29 -19.29 35.18
CA TYR A 106 -8.66 -20.66 34.86
C TYR A 106 -9.18 -20.74 33.43
N TYR A 107 -8.70 -21.74 32.68
CA TYR A 107 -9.12 -22.01 31.32
C TYR A 107 -9.38 -23.49 31.13
N GLU A 108 -10.48 -23.84 30.46
CA GLU A 108 -10.78 -25.21 30.05
C GLU A 108 -11.53 -25.23 28.71
N ILE A 109 -11.35 -26.32 27.96
CA ILE A 109 -12.18 -26.58 26.78
C ILE A 109 -13.50 -27.16 27.25
N VAL A 110 -14.59 -26.54 26.81
CA VAL A 110 -15.95 -26.99 27.06
C VAL A 110 -16.66 -27.35 25.77
N LYS A 111 -17.56 -28.34 25.85
CA LYS A 111 -18.55 -28.61 24.81
C LYS A 111 -19.88 -28.01 25.23
N LEU A 112 -20.37 -27.06 24.46
CA LEU A 112 -21.61 -26.34 24.75
C LEU A 112 -22.73 -26.85 23.85
N ASN A 113 -23.92 -27.05 24.42
CA ASN A 113 -25.09 -27.49 23.66
C ASN A 113 -25.68 -26.32 22.88
N PHE A 114 -25.81 -26.47 21.57
CA PHE A 114 -26.36 -25.43 20.69
C PHE A 114 -27.79 -25.02 21.07
N ASN A 115 -28.60 -25.95 21.58
CA ASN A 115 -29.97 -25.66 21.99
C ASN A 115 -30.05 -24.67 23.17
N GLU A 116 -28.95 -24.44 23.88
CA GLU A 116 -28.86 -23.51 25.00
C GLU A 116 -28.13 -22.21 24.63
N ILE A 117 -27.77 -22.00 23.36
CA ILE A 117 -26.93 -20.87 22.92
C ILE A 117 -27.46 -19.49 23.33
N ASP A 118 -28.78 -19.33 23.37
CA ASP A 118 -29.40 -18.07 23.77
C ASP A 118 -29.21 -17.77 25.27
N LYS A 119 -29.03 -18.81 26.10
CA LYS A 119 -28.78 -18.71 27.55
C LYS A 119 -27.29 -18.56 27.89
N ILE A 120 -26.38 -18.93 26.99
CA ILE A 120 -24.93 -18.87 27.21
C ILE A 120 -24.42 -17.44 26.95
N ASP A 121 -23.62 -16.88 27.84
CA ASP A 121 -22.97 -15.58 27.59
C ASP A 121 -21.70 -15.76 26.74
N ILE A 122 -21.91 -15.81 25.42
CA ILE A 122 -20.84 -15.91 24.41
C ILE A 122 -21.05 -14.84 23.33
N ASN A 123 -19.96 -14.22 22.91
CA ASN A 123 -19.99 -13.23 21.85
C ASN A 123 -20.31 -13.86 20.48
N SER A 124 -20.82 -13.03 19.56
CA SER A 124 -21.03 -13.41 18.16
C SER A 124 -21.95 -14.63 17.94
N LYS A 125 -22.97 -14.82 18.81
CA LYS A 125 -23.95 -15.93 18.73
C LYS A 125 -24.53 -16.16 17.34
N ASN A 126 -24.79 -15.08 16.59
CA ASN A 126 -25.35 -15.17 15.24
C ASN A 126 -24.41 -15.92 14.26
N LEU A 127 -23.09 -15.77 14.41
CA LEU A 127 -22.12 -16.47 13.56
C LEU A 127 -22.04 -17.96 13.92
N ILE A 128 -22.18 -18.31 15.20
CA ILE A 128 -22.29 -19.71 15.64
C ILE A 128 -23.59 -20.32 15.09
N LYS A 129 -24.73 -19.61 15.19
CA LYS A 129 -26.01 -20.03 14.60
C LYS A 129 -25.89 -20.24 13.08
N ASN A 130 -25.18 -19.37 12.37
CA ASN A 130 -24.90 -19.54 10.95
C ASN A 130 -24.13 -20.84 10.67
N ALA A 131 -23.18 -21.22 11.54
CA ALA A 131 -22.40 -22.45 11.39
C ALA A 131 -23.27 -23.71 11.49
N PHE A 132 -24.21 -23.75 12.44
CA PHE A 132 -25.18 -24.84 12.58
C PHE A 132 -26.23 -24.87 11.46
N GLN A 133 -26.55 -23.71 10.88
CA GLN A 133 -27.49 -23.59 9.76
C GLN A 133 -26.80 -23.77 8.39
N GLU A 134 -25.49 -24.04 8.38
CA GLU A 134 -24.64 -24.10 7.18
C GLU A 134 -24.79 -22.88 6.27
N LYS A 135 -25.01 -21.71 6.89
CA LYS A 135 -25.13 -20.41 6.22
C LYS A 135 -23.76 -19.78 6.14
N TYR A 136 -23.07 -20.05 5.03
CA TYR A 136 -21.81 -19.40 4.72
C TYR A 136 -22.05 -18.13 3.92
N VAL A 137 -21.17 -17.16 4.12
CA VAL A 137 -21.06 -16.04 3.18
C VAL A 137 -20.62 -16.65 1.85
N LYS A 138 -21.41 -16.48 0.78
CA LYS A 138 -21.14 -17.09 -0.52
C LYS A 138 -19.77 -16.66 -1.05
N ASN A 139 -19.04 -17.65 -1.57
CA ASN A 139 -17.74 -17.56 -2.25
C ASN A 139 -17.57 -16.32 -3.14
N GLU A 140 -17.22 -15.19 -2.55
CA GLU A 140 -15.95 -14.60 -2.90
C GLU A 140 -14.92 -15.40 -2.11
N LYS A 141 -13.85 -15.88 -2.74
CA LYS A 141 -12.73 -16.49 -1.99
C LYS A 141 -12.40 -15.53 -0.86
N ILE A 142 -12.53 -15.94 0.40
CA ILE A 142 -12.14 -15.08 1.52
C ILE A 142 -10.64 -15.24 1.69
N TYR A 143 -9.95 -14.77 0.66
CA TYR A 143 -8.82 -13.93 0.92
C TYR A 143 -9.37 -12.80 1.81
N ILE A 144 -8.81 -12.59 3.00
CA ILE A 144 -8.40 -11.20 3.18
C ILE A 144 -7.50 -10.99 1.97
N GLU A 145 -7.72 -9.95 1.17
CA GLU A 145 -6.56 -9.37 0.53
C GLU A 145 -5.53 -9.21 1.65
N SER A 146 -4.59 -10.15 1.78
CA SER A 146 -3.25 -9.81 2.24
C SER A 146 -2.96 -8.64 1.34
N ILE A 147 -3.17 -7.39 1.80
CA ILE A 147 -3.36 -6.21 0.92
C ILE A 147 -2.33 -6.39 -0.16
N LYS A 148 -2.77 -6.78 -1.37
CA LYS A 148 -1.80 -7.40 -2.29
C LYS A 148 -0.81 -6.28 -2.52
N LYS A 149 0.43 -6.48 -2.05
CA LYS A 149 1.38 -5.37 -1.96
C LYS A 149 1.43 -4.78 -3.36
N PRO A 150 1.04 -3.51 -3.54
CA PRO A 150 0.78 -2.99 -4.87
C PRO A 150 2.08 -3.03 -5.67
N ILE A 151 1.99 -3.49 -6.91
CA ILE A 151 3.13 -3.52 -7.83
C ILE A 151 3.35 -2.10 -8.32
N ILE A 152 4.46 -1.49 -7.96
CA ILE A 152 4.80 -0.12 -8.32
C ILE A 152 5.86 -0.14 -9.41
N GLY A 153 5.46 0.25 -10.61
CA GLY A 153 6.37 0.46 -11.74
C GLY A 153 7.31 1.63 -11.47
N ILE A 154 8.61 1.45 -11.67
CA ILE A 154 9.62 2.51 -11.61
C ILE A 154 10.29 2.58 -12.98
N VAL A 155 10.19 3.73 -13.64
CA VAL A 155 10.73 3.89 -14.99
C VAL A 155 12.25 4.05 -14.94
N GLY A 156 12.97 3.14 -15.59
CA GLY A 156 14.43 3.13 -15.62
C GLY A 156 15.04 4.38 -16.27
N ARG A 157 16.28 4.70 -15.89
CA ARG A 157 17.07 5.80 -16.47
C ARG A 157 18.40 5.28 -17.00
N PRO A 158 18.87 5.80 -18.15
CA PRO A 158 20.19 5.46 -18.66
C PRO A 158 21.31 6.00 -17.78
N ASP A 159 22.27 5.13 -17.48
CA ASP A 159 23.50 5.45 -16.75
C ASP A 159 24.64 4.52 -17.18
N LEU A 160 25.81 4.68 -16.55
CA LEU A 160 26.97 3.80 -16.69
C LEU A 160 27.29 3.07 -15.38
N THR A 161 27.82 1.87 -15.50
CA THR A 161 28.50 1.19 -14.39
C THR A 161 29.86 1.82 -14.11
N THR A 162 30.55 1.36 -13.06
CA THR A 162 31.94 1.77 -12.78
C THR A 162 32.94 1.31 -13.85
N ASP A 163 32.56 0.33 -14.66
CA ASP A 163 33.36 -0.21 -15.77
C ASP A 163 32.89 0.35 -17.13
N ASP A 164 32.13 1.44 -17.11
CA ASP A 164 31.57 2.13 -18.29
C ASP A 164 30.58 1.30 -19.14
N ASP A 165 29.94 0.29 -18.54
CA ASP A 165 28.86 -0.47 -19.21
C ASP A 165 27.55 0.31 -19.19
N ASN A 166 26.83 0.29 -20.31
CA ASN A 166 25.51 0.93 -20.42
C ASN A 166 24.46 0.16 -19.62
N VAL A 167 23.75 0.87 -18.74
CA VAL A 167 22.71 0.29 -17.89
C VAL A 167 21.45 1.15 -17.87
N LEU A 168 20.34 0.50 -17.57
CA LEU A 168 19.11 1.18 -17.17
C LEU A 168 18.87 0.93 -15.68
N ILE A 169 18.89 2.00 -14.90
CA ILE A 169 18.92 1.93 -13.44
C ILE A 169 17.68 2.55 -12.80
N VAL A 170 17.45 2.13 -11.57
CA VAL A 170 16.61 2.82 -10.59
C VAL A 170 17.51 3.29 -9.47
N GLU A 171 17.45 4.57 -9.09
CA GLU A 171 18.15 5.00 -7.87
C GLU A 171 17.55 4.30 -6.65
N GLU A 172 18.41 3.79 -5.77
CA GLU A 172 18.03 2.97 -4.60
C GLU A 172 16.98 3.64 -3.68
N HIS A 173 16.97 4.97 -3.62
CA HIS A 173 16.01 5.73 -2.83
C HIS A 173 14.55 5.51 -3.27
N TYR A 174 14.28 5.38 -4.58
CA TYR A 174 12.92 5.10 -5.08
C TYR A 174 12.47 3.69 -4.68
N ARG A 175 13.34 2.70 -4.88
CA ARG A 175 13.07 1.31 -4.50
C ARG A 175 12.79 1.20 -2.99
N LYS A 176 13.64 1.81 -2.16
CA LYS A 176 13.47 1.82 -0.70
C LYS A 176 12.21 2.57 -0.28
N ALA A 177 11.85 3.66 -0.95
CA ALA A 177 10.63 4.42 -0.67
C ALA A 177 9.38 3.54 -0.82
N ILE A 178 9.28 2.81 -1.93
CA ILE A 178 8.18 1.91 -2.23
C ILE A 178 8.12 0.77 -1.21
N VAL A 179 9.24 0.08 -0.96
CA VAL A 179 9.31 -1.05 -0.03
C VAL A 179 8.91 -0.63 1.39
N LYS A 180 9.42 0.51 1.87
CA LYS A 180 9.08 1.05 3.21
C LYS A 180 7.60 1.35 3.40
N LYS A 181 6.85 1.55 2.31
CA LYS A 181 5.41 1.81 2.35
C LYS A 181 4.56 0.59 2.00
N GLY A 182 5.18 -0.57 1.80
CA GLY A 182 4.50 -1.83 1.56
C GLY A 182 4.16 -2.11 0.10
N GLY A 183 4.80 -1.42 -0.85
CA GLY A 183 4.71 -1.75 -2.29
C GLY A 183 5.80 -2.71 -2.76
N ILE A 184 5.58 -3.35 -3.91
CA ILE A 184 6.55 -4.18 -4.62
C ILE A 184 7.14 -3.35 -5.76
N PRO A 185 8.43 -2.97 -5.72
CA PRO A 185 9.05 -2.22 -6.82
C PRO A 185 9.21 -3.12 -8.04
N PHE A 186 8.84 -2.60 -9.21
CA PHE A 186 8.95 -3.27 -10.51
C PHE A 186 9.64 -2.35 -11.51
N LEU A 187 10.76 -2.78 -12.10
CA LEU A 187 11.50 -1.96 -13.06
C LEU A 187 10.81 -1.97 -14.43
N ILE A 188 10.43 -0.79 -14.94
CA ILE A 188 9.94 -0.62 -16.30
C ILE A 188 11.11 -0.20 -17.19
N LEU A 189 11.42 -1.05 -18.17
CA LEU A 189 12.44 -0.81 -19.18
C LEU A 189 11.77 -0.32 -20.48
N PRO A 190 12.45 0.54 -21.26
CA PRO A 190 12.00 0.91 -22.58
C PRO A 190 12.18 -0.27 -23.56
N PRO A 191 11.30 -0.40 -24.56
CA PRO A 191 11.21 -1.60 -25.39
C PRO A 191 12.19 -1.60 -26.58
N GLN A 192 12.70 -0.44 -26.97
CA GLN A 192 13.49 -0.30 -28.19
C GLN A 192 14.90 -0.87 -28.01
N ASP A 193 15.42 -1.50 -29.06
CA ASP A 193 16.83 -1.92 -29.16
C ASP A 193 17.75 -0.71 -29.39
N LEU A 194 17.95 0.08 -28.33
CA LEU A 194 18.73 1.31 -28.32
C LEU A 194 19.60 1.40 -27.07
N ILE A 195 20.82 1.91 -27.26
CA ILE A 195 21.68 2.32 -26.13
C ILE A 195 21.28 3.75 -25.73
N TYR A 196 20.37 3.86 -24.77
CA TYR A 196 19.80 5.15 -24.35
C TYR A 196 20.84 6.13 -23.77
N TYR A 197 21.89 5.64 -23.11
CA TYR A 197 22.91 6.53 -22.52
C TYR A 197 23.60 7.41 -23.58
N THR A 198 23.97 6.81 -24.72
CA THR A 198 24.66 7.48 -25.83
C THR A 198 23.71 8.12 -26.83
N THR A 199 22.51 7.56 -27.00
CA THR A 199 21.50 8.06 -27.95
C THR A 199 20.82 9.31 -27.40
N LYS A 200 20.81 10.42 -28.15
CA LYS A 200 20.08 11.63 -27.72
C LYS A 200 18.57 11.47 -27.94
N PRO A 201 17.71 12.11 -27.12
CA PRO A 201 16.26 12.00 -27.28
C PRO A 201 15.72 12.41 -28.67
N ASN A 202 16.36 13.34 -29.35
CA ASN A 202 15.99 13.78 -30.70
C ASN A 202 16.54 12.87 -31.82
N GLU A 203 17.46 11.97 -31.49
CA GLU A 203 18.06 10.98 -32.40
C GLU A 203 17.39 9.60 -32.25
N ALA A 204 16.72 9.35 -31.12
CA ALA A 204 15.95 8.12 -30.90
C ALA A 204 14.77 8.01 -31.88
N ASN A 205 14.64 6.85 -32.51
CA ASN A 205 13.51 6.54 -33.39
C ASN A 205 12.19 6.60 -32.61
N ARG A 206 11.11 6.90 -33.32
CA ARG A 206 9.76 6.88 -32.76
C ARG A 206 9.39 5.47 -32.32
N LEU A 207 8.65 5.33 -31.22
CA LEU A 207 8.07 4.06 -30.81
C LEU A 207 7.11 3.52 -31.89
N THR A 208 7.34 2.28 -32.29
CA THR A 208 6.42 1.51 -33.11
C THR A 208 5.17 1.12 -32.31
N ASP A 209 4.11 0.71 -32.98
CA ASP A 209 2.89 0.27 -32.29
C ASP A 209 3.09 -1.05 -31.53
N GLU A 210 3.99 -1.91 -31.99
CA GLU A 210 4.40 -3.13 -31.27
C GLU A 210 5.11 -2.77 -29.95
N GLU A 211 6.08 -1.87 -30.00
CA GLU A 211 6.79 -1.38 -28.80
C GLU A 211 5.86 -0.66 -27.80
N LYS A 212 4.87 0.08 -28.30
CA LYS A 212 3.82 0.67 -27.45
C LYS A 212 2.98 -0.42 -26.79
N ASN A 213 2.51 -1.41 -27.53
CA ASN A 213 1.73 -2.52 -26.99
C ASN A 213 2.50 -3.30 -25.92
N ASP A 214 3.82 -3.49 -26.09
CA ASP A 214 4.66 -4.12 -25.07
C ASP A 214 4.79 -3.26 -23.80
N LEU A 215 4.92 -1.93 -23.95
CA LEU A 215 4.86 -1.01 -22.82
C LEU A 215 3.50 -1.07 -22.10
N GLU A 216 2.39 -1.08 -22.83
CA GLU A 216 1.04 -1.21 -22.23
C GLU A 216 0.93 -2.46 -21.38
N ARG A 217 1.38 -3.62 -21.90
CA ARG A 217 1.36 -4.90 -21.18
C ARG A 217 2.17 -4.84 -19.88
N ILE A 218 3.30 -4.14 -19.89
CA ILE A 218 4.14 -3.95 -18.69
C ILE A 218 3.45 -3.01 -17.69
N ILE A 219 2.88 -1.90 -18.17
CA ILE A 219 2.21 -0.91 -17.33
C ILE A 219 0.96 -1.50 -16.68
N ASP A 220 0.19 -2.33 -17.41
CA ASP A 220 -1.02 -2.99 -16.91
C ASP A 220 -0.73 -4.00 -15.78
N MET A 221 0.52 -4.44 -15.61
CA MET A 221 0.94 -5.24 -14.45
C MET A 221 1.12 -4.39 -13.18
N CYS A 222 1.21 -3.07 -13.30
CA CYS A 222 1.47 -2.15 -12.22
C CYS A 222 0.16 -1.57 -11.65
N ASP A 223 0.10 -1.47 -10.33
CA ASP A 223 -0.99 -0.81 -9.60
C ASP A 223 -0.75 0.70 -9.43
N GLY A 224 0.49 1.15 -9.62
CA GLY A 224 0.90 2.55 -9.66
C GLY A 224 2.27 2.73 -10.32
N ILE A 225 2.61 3.96 -10.69
CA ILE A 225 3.86 4.30 -11.37
C ILE A 225 4.59 5.43 -10.64
N VAL A 226 5.89 5.21 -10.43
CA VAL A 226 6.83 6.22 -9.99
C VAL A 226 7.72 6.62 -11.17
N MET A 227 7.63 7.89 -11.58
CA MET A 227 8.51 8.47 -12.59
C MET A 227 9.68 9.15 -11.89
N GLN A 228 10.84 8.48 -11.86
CA GLN A 228 12.03 9.03 -11.21
C GLN A 228 12.57 10.27 -11.93
N GLY A 229 13.34 11.09 -11.20
CA GLY A 229 14.08 12.21 -11.77
C GLY A 229 15.13 11.77 -12.81
N GLY A 230 15.89 12.73 -13.30
CA GLY A 230 16.89 12.48 -14.34
C GLY A 230 17.32 13.76 -15.02
N TYR A 231 18.02 13.61 -16.14
CA TYR A 231 18.52 14.72 -16.95
C TYR A 231 18.02 14.69 -18.41
N LYS A 232 17.46 13.57 -18.86
CA LYS A 232 16.85 13.37 -20.18
C LYS A 232 15.61 12.48 -20.03
N TRP A 233 14.59 12.73 -20.83
CA TRP A 233 13.47 11.82 -21.07
C TRP A 233 13.36 11.51 -22.56
N TYR A 234 12.73 10.41 -22.89
CA TYR A 234 12.52 9.91 -24.25
C TYR A 234 11.02 9.73 -24.51
N GLU A 235 10.66 9.28 -25.71
CA GLU A 235 9.26 9.06 -26.06
C GLU A 235 8.58 7.98 -25.20
N TYR A 236 9.31 6.98 -24.72
CA TYR A 236 8.75 5.99 -23.79
C TYR A 236 8.30 6.61 -22.46
N ASP A 237 8.99 7.64 -21.96
CA ASP A 237 8.54 8.36 -20.76
C ASP A 237 7.22 9.09 -21.03
N GLU A 238 7.12 9.76 -22.18
CA GLU A 238 5.91 10.44 -22.63
C GLU A 238 4.74 9.46 -22.77
N PHE A 239 5.00 8.29 -23.37
CA PHE A 239 4.01 7.24 -23.56
C PHE A 239 3.52 6.68 -22.22
N ILE A 240 4.43 6.28 -21.32
CA ILE A 240 4.09 5.75 -19.99
C ILE A 240 3.24 6.76 -19.21
N CYS A 241 3.64 8.05 -19.19
CA CYS A 241 2.87 9.09 -18.52
C CYS A 241 1.46 9.24 -19.10
N LYS A 242 1.32 9.32 -20.43
CA LYS A 242 0.01 9.47 -21.08
C LYS A 242 -0.88 8.28 -20.80
N TYR A 243 -0.36 7.06 -20.98
CA TYR A 243 -1.12 5.84 -20.77
C TYR A 243 -1.59 5.71 -19.31
N ALA A 244 -0.72 6.01 -18.34
CA ALA A 244 -1.08 6.02 -16.92
C ALA A 244 -2.19 7.03 -16.60
N ILE A 245 -2.11 8.26 -17.15
CA ILE A 245 -3.14 9.28 -17.00
C ILE A 245 -4.45 8.81 -17.65
N GLU A 246 -4.41 8.27 -18.85
CA GLU A 246 -5.58 7.79 -19.60
C GLU A 246 -6.31 6.68 -18.85
N LYS A 247 -5.57 5.71 -18.31
CA LYS A 247 -6.08 4.57 -17.53
C LYS A 247 -6.37 4.88 -16.06
N ASP A 248 -6.13 6.11 -15.61
CA ASP A 248 -6.27 6.53 -14.21
C ASP A 248 -5.45 5.64 -13.23
N ILE A 249 -4.24 5.26 -13.68
CA ILE A 249 -3.25 4.57 -12.86
C ILE A 249 -2.55 5.64 -11.98
N PRO A 250 -2.47 5.45 -10.65
CA PRO A 250 -1.77 6.36 -9.76
C PRO A 250 -0.35 6.63 -10.23
N LEU A 251 0.03 7.90 -10.35
CA LEU A 251 1.34 8.32 -10.85
C LEU A 251 1.96 9.39 -9.93
N LEU A 252 3.18 9.12 -9.47
CA LEU A 252 4.02 10.07 -8.74
C LEU A 252 5.26 10.44 -9.58
N ALA A 253 5.35 11.70 -10.01
CA ALA A 253 6.44 12.19 -10.84
C ALA A 253 7.37 13.11 -10.07
N MET A 254 8.68 12.88 -10.14
CA MET A 254 9.67 13.64 -9.37
C MET A 254 10.67 14.37 -10.25
N CYS A 255 10.99 15.61 -9.87
CA CYS A 255 11.99 16.46 -10.49
C CYS A 255 11.76 16.62 -12.01
N MET A 256 12.66 16.10 -12.84
CA MET A 256 12.53 16.10 -14.29
C MET A 256 11.18 15.52 -14.76
N SER A 257 10.67 14.49 -14.08
CA SER A 257 9.41 13.86 -14.48
C SER A 257 8.18 14.71 -14.15
N MET A 258 8.25 15.60 -13.15
CA MET A 258 7.20 16.63 -12.99
C MET A 258 7.21 17.57 -14.22
N GLN A 259 8.38 17.93 -14.71
CA GLN A 259 8.52 18.79 -15.89
C GLN A 259 7.97 18.14 -17.16
N LEU A 260 8.11 16.82 -17.27
CA LEU A 260 7.45 16.03 -18.30
C LEU A 260 5.92 16.16 -18.22
N LEU A 261 5.31 16.18 -17.03
CA LEU A 261 3.86 16.44 -16.91
C LEU A 261 3.46 17.81 -17.46
N GLY A 262 4.28 18.85 -17.28
CA GLY A 262 4.07 20.15 -17.94
C GLY A 262 4.10 20.06 -19.46
N LYS A 263 5.00 19.24 -20.02
CA LYS A 263 5.01 18.95 -21.47
C LYS A 263 3.73 18.23 -21.89
N ILE A 264 3.30 17.19 -21.16
CA ILE A 264 2.07 16.46 -21.44
C ILE A 264 0.85 17.39 -21.41
N ASP A 265 0.77 18.26 -20.41
CA ASP A 265 -0.27 19.30 -20.31
C ASP A 265 -0.33 20.19 -21.56
N SER A 266 0.83 20.66 -22.05
CA SER A 266 0.92 21.45 -23.28
C SER A 266 0.41 20.67 -24.49
N LEU A 267 0.81 19.40 -24.64
CA LEU A 267 0.38 18.54 -25.73
C LEU A 267 -1.13 18.26 -25.71
N MET A 268 -1.72 18.08 -24.52
CA MET A 268 -3.18 17.91 -24.35
C MET A 268 -3.97 19.14 -24.83
N ASN A 269 -3.33 20.30 -24.88
CA ASN A 269 -3.92 21.57 -25.30
C ASN A 269 -3.49 21.97 -26.73
N ASN A 270 -3.04 21.01 -27.55
CA ASN A 270 -2.59 21.23 -28.93
C ASN A 270 -1.48 22.28 -29.10
N LYS A 271 -0.69 22.52 -28.05
CA LYS A 271 0.50 23.38 -28.13
C LYS A 271 1.69 22.53 -28.57
N SER A 272 2.27 22.86 -29.72
CA SER A 272 3.39 22.11 -30.32
C SER A 272 4.73 22.38 -29.64
N GLU A 273 4.87 23.53 -28.98
CA GLU A 273 6.10 23.93 -28.30
C GLU A 273 5.91 23.97 -26.79
N TYR A 274 6.82 23.31 -26.08
CA TYR A 274 6.93 23.35 -24.64
C TYR A 274 8.41 23.24 -24.26
N HIS A 275 8.89 24.22 -23.51
CA HIS A 275 10.26 24.24 -23.01
C HIS A 275 10.25 24.62 -21.54
N ASN A 276 10.97 23.85 -20.73
CA ASN A 276 11.29 24.27 -19.37
C ASN A 276 12.19 25.49 -19.43
N VAL A 277 12.02 26.39 -18.47
CA VAL A 277 12.78 27.63 -18.40
C VAL A 277 13.94 27.45 -17.41
N PRO A 278 15.16 27.88 -17.75
CA PRO A 278 16.26 27.90 -16.80
C PRO A 278 15.93 28.73 -15.57
N ASN A 279 16.29 28.23 -14.39
CA ASN A 279 16.10 28.95 -13.13
C ASN A 279 17.01 30.18 -13.13
N ASN A 280 16.42 31.36 -13.00
CA ASN A 280 17.09 32.66 -13.12
C ASN A 280 16.77 33.62 -11.96
N ASN A 281 16.20 33.09 -10.88
CA ASN A 281 15.72 33.85 -9.73
C ASN A 281 16.63 33.72 -8.50
N ASN A 282 16.28 34.44 -7.44
CA ASN A 282 17.09 34.58 -6.22
C ASN A 282 17.16 33.31 -5.34
N VAL A 283 16.21 32.39 -5.47
CA VAL A 283 16.20 31.13 -4.69
C VAL A 283 17.14 30.12 -5.35
N ASN A 284 18.03 29.50 -4.57
CA ASN A 284 18.93 28.49 -5.08
C ASN A 284 18.24 27.10 -5.14
N HIS A 285 17.80 26.75 -6.34
CA HIS A 285 17.13 25.50 -6.69
C HIS A 285 18.08 24.33 -7.02
N PHE A 286 19.40 24.52 -6.86
CA PHE A 286 20.40 23.50 -7.12
C PHE A 286 21.41 23.40 -5.96
N GLN A 287 20.99 22.75 -4.88
CA GLN A 287 21.79 22.59 -3.68
C GLN A 287 22.08 21.11 -3.38
N LYS A 288 23.35 20.73 -3.50
CA LYS A 288 23.82 19.38 -3.18
C LYS A 288 24.20 19.30 -1.70
N GLY A 289 23.90 18.17 -1.06
CA GLY A 289 24.34 17.86 0.30
C GLY A 289 23.58 18.55 1.44
N VAL A 290 22.57 19.37 1.14
CA VAL A 290 21.70 19.98 2.16
C VAL A 290 20.45 19.13 2.40
N LYS A 291 19.92 19.15 3.64
CA LYS A 291 18.65 18.47 3.99
C LYS A 291 17.45 19.21 3.40
N TYR A 292 17.43 20.53 3.59
CA TYR A 292 16.43 21.44 3.05
C TYR A 292 17.15 22.57 2.30
N ALA A 293 16.61 22.96 1.15
CA ALA A 293 17.18 23.93 0.24
C ALA A 293 16.38 25.24 0.23
N HIS A 294 15.05 25.15 0.20
CA HIS A 294 14.13 26.29 0.26
C HIS A 294 12.74 25.86 0.74
N LYS A 295 11.87 26.84 0.95
CA LYS A 295 10.47 26.63 1.29
C LYS A 295 9.59 26.56 0.05
N ILE A 296 8.45 25.91 0.21
CA ILE A 296 7.34 25.93 -0.75
C ILE A 296 6.04 26.29 -0.02
N ASN A 297 5.21 27.09 -0.68
CA ASN A 297 3.85 27.41 -0.25
C ASN A 297 2.89 26.48 -0.98
N ILE A 298 2.01 25.81 -0.23
CA ILE A 298 1.09 24.78 -0.73
C ILE A 298 -0.29 25.40 -0.91
N GLU A 299 -0.78 25.32 -2.15
CA GLU A 299 -2.07 25.89 -2.56
C GLU A 299 -3.25 25.14 -1.94
N ASP A 300 -4.29 25.88 -1.54
CA ASP A 300 -5.51 25.30 -0.98
C ASP A 300 -6.32 24.48 -2.00
N ASN A 301 -7.16 23.59 -1.47
CA ASN A 301 -8.02 22.72 -2.26
C ASN A 301 -7.23 21.84 -3.26
N THR A 302 -6.05 21.38 -2.86
CA THR A 302 -5.18 20.49 -3.65
C THR A 302 -4.99 19.15 -2.96
N LEU A 303 -4.67 18.11 -3.74
CA LEU A 303 -4.25 16.80 -3.24
C LEU A 303 -3.02 16.95 -2.34
N LEU A 304 -2.03 17.75 -2.75
CA LEU A 304 -0.85 18.00 -1.91
C LEU A 304 -1.24 18.62 -0.55
N LYS A 305 -2.17 19.60 -0.53
CA LYS A 305 -2.66 20.19 0.72
C LYS A 305 -3.37 19.17 1.61
N LYS A 306 -4.20 18.29 1.02
CA LYS A 306 -4.86 17.19 1.73
C LYS A 306 -3.84 16.25 2.39
N ILE A 307 -2.76 15.90 1.68
CA ILE A 307 -1.72 14.98 2.16
C ILE A 307 -0.90 15.63 3.28
N ILE A 308 -0.38 16.84 3.03
CA ILE A 308 0.60 17.47 3.94
C ILE A 308 -0.09 18.09 5.16
N ALA A 309 -1.29 18.67 4.96
CA ALA A 309 -2.06 19.41 5.95
C ALA A 309 -1.29 20.59 6.58
N LYS A 310 -0.52 21.31 5.76
CA LYS A 310 0.21 22.55 6.11
C LYS A 310 0.20 23.53 4.95
N ASP A 311 0.38 24.81 5.25
CA ASP A 311 0.45 25.87 4.25
C ASP A 311 1.85 26.01 3.65
N GLN A 312 2.89 25.64 4.40
CA GLN A 312 4.28 25.77 4.00
C GLN A 312 5.11 24.61 4.53
N ILE A 313 6.06 24.12 3.73
CA ILE A 313 7.09 23.15 4.14
C ILE A 313 8.45 23.52 3.54
N GLU A 314 9.51 22.93 4.07
CA GLU A 314 10.85 22.98 3.49
C GLU A 314 11.13 21.73 2.66
N VAL A 315 11.84 21.87 1.54
CA VAL A 315 12.15 20.77 0.61
C VAL A 315 13.61 20.80 0.19
N ASN A 316 14.16 19.67 -0.25
CA ASN A 316 15.45 19.65 -0.95
C ASN A 316 15.30 20.17 -2.39
N SER A 317 16.40 20.48 -3.09
CA SER A 317 16.29 20.98 -4.47
C SER A 317 17.55 20.71 -5.30
N ARG A 318 17.37 20.13 -6.49
CA ARG A 318 18.44 19.68 -7.40
C ARG A 318 18.10 19.88 -8.88
N HIS A 319 17.34 20.92 -9.23
CA HIS A 319 16.93 21.20 -10.60
C HIS A 319 17.49 22.52 -11.11
N LYS A 320 17.68 22.59 -12.42
CA LYS A 320 18.19 23.79 -13.11
C LYS A 320 17.13 24.51 -13.92
N ASN A 321 15.97 23.89 -14.10
CA ASN A 321 14.87 24.41 -14.89
C ASN A 321 13.57 24.23 -14.11
N HIS A 322 12.54 24.98 -14.51
CA HIS A 322 11.18 24.88 -13.99
C HIS A 322 10.15 24.91 -15.13
N ILE A 323 8.91 24.56 -14.79
CA ILE A 323 7.75 24.66 -15.66
C ILE A 323 7.24 26.10 -15.63
N PRO A 324 7.11 26.80 -16.78
CA PRO A 324 6.70 28.20 -16.76
C PRO A 324 5.19 28.38 -16.52
N SER A 325 4.37 27.42 -16.97
CA SER A 325 2.91 27.46 -16.82
C SER A 325 2.29 26.10 -17.15
N VAL A 326 1.04 25.91 -16.72
CA VAL A 326 0.18 24.76 -17.04
C VAL A 326 -1.24 25.25 -17.36
N ASN A 327 -2.04 24.41 -18.02
CA ASN A 327 -3.38 24.73 -18.49
C ASN A 327 -4.44 23.81 -17.87
N THR A 328 -4.30 22.50 -18.05
CA THR A 328 -5.22 21.47 -17.53
C THR A 328 -4.84 21.02 -16.13
N PHE A 329 -3.54 20.88 -15.87
CA PHE A 329 -3.04 20.56 -14.52
C PHE A 329 -3.25 21.74 -13.58
N LYS A 330 -3.51 21.42 -12.31
CA LYS A 330 -3.58 22.40 -11.22
C LYS A 330 -2.20 22.52 -10.57
N VAL A 331 -1.77 23.75 -10.28
CA VAL A 331 -0.57 23.98 -9.47
C VAL A 331 -0.88 23.73 -8.00
N SER A 332 -0.07 22.89 -7.34
CA SER A 332 -0.26 22.50 -5.94
C SER A 332 0.71 23.17 -4.98
N ALA A 333 1.84 23.67 -5.48
CA ALA A 333 2.78 24.44 -4.68
C ALA A 333 3.65 25.37 -5.53
N TYR A 334 4.07 26.46 -4.90
CA TYR A 334 5.07 27.39 -5.43
C TYR A 334 6.25 27.54 -4.48
N SER A 335 7.43 27.80 -5.01
CA SER A 335 8.57 28.28 -4.22
C SER A 335 8.39 29.75 -3.82
N GLU A 336 9.27 30.25 -2.92
CA GLU A 336 9.24 31.66 -2.47
C GLU A 336 9.47 32.68 -3.60
N ASP A 337 10.11 32.27 -4.70
CA ASP A 337 10.30 33.06 -5.91
C ASP A 337 9.25 32.80 -7.00
N GLY A 338 8.15 32.11 -6.65
CA GLY A 338 7.00 31.91 -7.53
C GLY A 338 7.16 30.84 -8.61
N GLN A 339 8.20 30.00 -8.54
CA GLN A 339 8.33 28.86 -9.46
C GLN A 339 7.37 27.75 -9.06
N ILE A 340 6.83 27.05 -10.05
CA ILE A 340 5.95 25.89 -9.84
C ILE A 340 6.77 24.74 -9.26
N GLU A 341 6.37 24.27 -8.08
CA GLU A 341 7.05 23.21 -7.32
C GLU A 341 6.25 21.91 -7.24
N ALA A 342 4.94 21.98 -7.45
CA ALA A 342 4.10 20.79 -7.56
C ALA A 342 2.92 21.01 -8.51
N LEU A 343 2.54 19.94 -9.20
CA LEU A 343 1.38 19.88 -10.09
C LEU A 343 0.53 18.67 -9.76
N GLU A 344 -0.77 18.76 -9.96
CA GLU A 344 -1.68 17.62 -9.87
C GLU A 344 -2.77 17.68 -10.94
N LEU A 345 -3.38 16.52 -11.22
CA LEU A 345 -4.50 16.43 -12.14
C LEU A 345 -5.77 16.05 -11.35
N SER A 346 -6.60 17.05 -11.06
CA SER A 346 -7.70 16.94 -10.07
C SER A 346 -8.85 16.01 -10.48
N ASN A 347 -8.97 15.62 -11.75
CA ASN A 347 -9.98 14.68 -12.25
C ASN A 347 -9.47 13.23 -12.32
N LYS A 348 -8.33 12.94 -11.69
CA LYS A 348 -7.74 11.61 -11.58
C LYS A 348 -7.58 11.22 -10.12
N ARG A 349 -7.51 9.91 -9.86
CA ARG A 349 -7.39 9.36 -8.50
C ARG A 349 -6.13 9.87 -7.79
N PHE A 350 -4.98 9.72 -8.44
CA PHE A 350 -3.71 10.22 -7.93
C PHE A 350 -2.73 10.49 -9.08
N ILE A 351 -2.62 11.73 -9.52
CA ILE A 351 -1.54 12.17 -10.42
C ILE A 351 -0.90 13.36 -9.74
N LEU A 352 0.29 13.17 -9.18
CA LEU A 352 1.03 14.18 -8.44
C LEU A 352 2.46 14.28 -8.98
N GLY A 353 2.84 15.48 -9.40
CA GLY A 353 4.21 15.82 -9.75
C GLY A 353 4.80 16.76 -8.70
N VAL A 354 6.03 16.50 -8.27
CA VAL A 354 6.79 17.38 -7.36
C VAL A 354 8.17 17.65 -7.93
N GLN A 355 8.66 18.87 -7.76
CA GLN A 355 9.92 19.32 -8.36
C GLN A 355 11.15 18.92 -7.54
N TRP A 356 10.96 18.70 -6.24
CA TRP A 356 11.98 18.19 -5.31
C TRP A 356 12.07 16.66 -5.32
N HIS A 357 12.92 16.12 -4.44
CA HIS A 357 13.23 14.70 -4.32
C HIS A 357 12.75 14.12 -2.97
N PRO A 358 11.44 13.84 -2.78
CA PRO A 358 10.90 13.29 -1.54
C PRO A 358 11.49 11.92 -1.20
N GLU A 359 11.90 11.13 -2.20
CA GLU A 359 12.51 9.80 -2.03
C GLU A 359 13.82 9.86 -1.23
N LYS A 360 14.52 11.00 -1.28
CA LYS A 360 15.79 11.26 -0.57
C LYS A 360 15.62 11.82 0.84
N MET A 361 14.37 11.98 1.29
CA MET A 361 14.03 12.67 2.54
C MET A 361 13.28 11.78 3.54
N LEU A 362 12.94 10.55 3.16
CA LEU A 362 12.06 9.68 3.94
C LEU A 362 12.60 9.28 5.32
N ASP A 363 13.92 9.35 5.53
CA ASP A 363 14.52 8.99 6.82
C ASP A 363 14.38 10.10 7.88
N TYR A 364 14.02 11.32 7.49
CA TYR A 364 14.00 12.46 8.41
C TYR A 364 12.84 13.44 8.24
N ASP A 365 12.03 13.32 7.18
CA ASP A 365 10.89 14.21 6.94
C ASP A 365 9.56 13.44 6.87
N ASP A 366 8.66 13.72 7.82
CA ASP A 366 7.34 13.09 7.90
C ASP A 366 6.41 13.50 6.76
N ASN A 367 6.53 14.71 6.21
CA ASN A 367 5.71 15.17 5.09
C ASN A 367 6.04 14.35 3.82
N MET A 368 7.33 14.05 3.62
CA MET A 368 7.78 13.20 2.50
C MET A 368 7.30 11.75 2.67
N ASN A 369 7.26 11.27 3.91
CA ASN A 369 6.63 9.99 4.25
C ASN A 369 5.14 9.96 3.93
N LYS A 370 4.40 11.06 4.18
CA LYS A 370 2.97 11.15 3.86
C LYS A 370 2.70 11.09 2.36
N ILE A 371 3.53 11.74 1.53
CA ILE A 371 3.39 11.70 0.06
C ILE A 371 3.45 10.25 -0.45
N PHE A 372 4.49 9.51 -0.07
CA PHE A 372 4.61 8.11 -0.49
C PHE A 372 3.54 7.21 0.15
N ALA A 373 3.13 7.49 1.40
CA ALA A 373 2.07 6.72 2.04
C ALA A 373 0.71 6.90 1.34
N GLU A 374 0.34 8.13 0.96
CA GLU A 374 -0.89 8.38 0.20
C GLU A 374 -0.79 7.76 -1.20
N PHE A 375 0.34 7.93 -1.90
CA PHE A 375 0.54 7.30 -3.20
C PHE A 375 0.32 5.78 -3.14
N ILE A 376 0.96 5.08 -2.20
CA ILE A 376 0.75 3.64 -2.04
C ILE A 376 -0.69 3.31 -1.62
N ASN A 377 -1.33 4.13 -0.78
CA ASN A 377 -2.72 3.92 -0.41
C ASN A 377 -3.65 3.93 -1.63
N GLU A 378 -3.46 4.85 -2.58
CA GLU A 378 -4.26 4.96 -3.80
C GLU A 378 -4.00 3.84 -4.82
N THR A 379 -2.93 3.06 -4.62
CA THR A 379 -2.58 1.89 -5.46
C THR A 379 -3.12 0.57 -4.92
N LYS A 380 -3.67 0.56 -3.70
CA LYS A 380 -4.26 -0.66 -3.16
C LYS A 380 -5.55 -0.97 -3.91
N LYS A 381 -5.71 -2.24 -4.30
CA LYS A 381 -6.94 -2.77 -4.89
C LYS A 381 -7.99 -3.01 -3.82
#